data_AF-A0A946GCQ1-F1
#
_entry.id   AF-A0A946GCQ1-F1
#
_cell.length_a   1.000
_cell.length_b   1.000
_cell.length_c   1.000
_cell.angle_alpha   90.00
_cell.angle_beta   90.00
_cell.angle_gamma   90.00
#
_symmetry.space_group_name_H-M   'P 1'
#
loop_
_entity.id
_entity.type
_entity.pdbx_description
1 polymer ?
#
loop_
_entity_poly.entity_id
_entity_poly.type
_entity_poly.pdbx_seq_one_letter_code
_entity_poly.pdbx_strand_id
1 'polypeptide(L)'
;MLEDEYFDNLPTDPHLAIEQVIDYYNEIIMPHIADVNGELLVIKLIDFYEEVIEVFGLIETIIESHDIVRSYPEYGLTGAAVRDVTEINERINMCSGALRQHKAKKILENVRQKASSYLGTKFAYEFTEAEVSKIQSLITSLREQIANFPGFEEEHRSRLLRRLEKLQSEIHKKVSDLDRFWGLIGDAGVVIGKFGTDVEPIVARIREITDIIWGAQTKAEGIENSQPFPLLDPPKIDDENA
;
A
#
# COMPACT_ATOMS: atom_id res chain seq x y z
N MET A 1 21.30 -12.82 -15.47
CA MET A 1 21.35 -12.39 -14.05
C MET A 1 20.62 -11.06 -13.88
N LEU A 2 19.93 -10.90 -12.75
CA LEU A 2 19.25 -9.65 -12.38
C LEU A 2 20.27 -8.53 -12.13
N GLU A 3 20.12 -7.41 -12.82
CA GLU A 3 21.00 -6.24 -12.68
C GLU A 3 20.57 -5.37 -11.49
N ASP A 4 21.50 -4.59 -10.92
CA ASP A 4 21.23 -3.67 -9.79
C ASP A 4 20.03 -2.74 -10.06
N GLU A 5 19.88 -2.28 -11.30
CA GLU A 5 18.75 -1.46 -11.76
C GLU A 5 17.40 -2.17 -11.56
N TYR A 6 17.34 -3.50 -11.65
CA TYR A 6 16.11 -4.24 -11.39
C TYR A 6 15.68 -4.15 -9.92
N PHE A 7 16.65 -4.25 -9.00
CA PHE A 7 16.39 -4.15 -7.56
C PHE A 7 15.95 -2.75 -7.16
N ASP A 8 16.56 -1.72 -7.74
CA ASP A 8 16.22 -0.32 -7.48
C ASP A 8 14.80 0.04 -7.94
N ASN A 9 14.26 -0.71 -8.91
CA ASN A 9 12.91 -0.52 -9.47
C ASN A 9 11.83 -1.38 -8.78
N LEU A 10 12.15 -2.10 -7.70
CA LEU A 10 11.16 -2.88 -6.98
C LEU A 10 10.20 -1.98 -6.15
N PRO A 11 8.89 -2.25 -6.17
CA PRO A 11 7.92 -1.55 -5.33
C PRO A 11 8.23 -1.70 -3.84
N THR A 12 8.00 -0.65 -3.06
CA THR A 12 8.09 -0.72 -1.59
C THR A 12 6.98 -1.57 -0.96
N ASP A 13 5.84 -1.74 -1.66
CA ASP A 13 4.80 -2.68 -1.21
C ASP A 13 5.25 -4.10 -1.56
N PRO A 14 5.43 -4.97 -0.57
CA PRO A 14 6.10 -6.24 -0.80
C PRO A 14 5.22 -7.25 -1.55
N HIS A 15 3.88 -7.07 -1.57
CA HIS A 15 3.02 -7.90 -2.42
C HIS A 15 3.16 -7.48 -3.90
N LEU A 16 3.33 -6.17 -4.16
CA LEU A 16 3.60 -5.67 -5.51
C LEU A 16 5.01 -6.03 -5.96
N ALA A 17 5.99 -6.02 -5.06
CA ALA A 17 7.35 -6.47 -5.35
C ALA A 17 7.38 -7.95 -5.76
N ILE A 18 6.76 -8.84 -4.98
CA ILE A 18 6.67 -10.27 -5.33
C ILE A 18 5.94 -10.45 -6.66
N GLU A 19 4.85 -9.71 -6.90
CA GLU A 19 4.13 -9.79 -8.17
C GLU A 19 5.02 -9.38 -9.35
N GLN A 20 5.75 -8.27 -9.25
CA GLN A 20 6.68 -7.82 -10.30
C GLN A 20 7.79 -8.84 -10.58
N VAL A 21 8.29 -9.52 -9.55
CA VAL A 21 9.30 -10.59 -9.70
C VAL A 21 8.70 -11.83 -10.36
N ILE A 22 7.47 -12.21 -10.00
CA ILE A 22 6.74 -13.32 -10.63
C ILE A 22 6.38 -12.99 -12.08
N ASP A 23 6.03 -11.75 -12.39
CA ASP A 23 5.74 -11.31 -13.76
C ASP A 23 7.00 -11.36 -14.61
N TYR A 24 8.14 -10.90 -14.10
CA TYR A 24 9.44 -11.07 -14.75
C TYR A 24 9.74 -12.56 -15.04
N TYR A 25 9.53 -13.45 -14.07
CA TYR A 25 9.68 -14.88 -14.27
C TYR A 25 8.77 -15.42 -15.39
N ASN A 26 7.51 -15.01 -15.41
CA ASN A 26 6.52 -15.47 -16.38
C ASN A 26 6.71 -14.88 -17.79
N GLU A 27 7.25 -13.67 -17.91
CA GLU A 27 7.42 -12.97 -19.19
C GLU A 27 8.78 -13.21 -19.82
N ILE A 28 9.82 -13.40 -19.01
CA ILE A 28 11.20 -13.52 -19.50
C ILE A 28 11.65 -14.97 -19.48
N ILE A 29 11.40 -15.70 -18.39
CA ILE A 29 11.94 -17.06 -18.22
C ILE A 29 10.99 -18.11 -18.80
N MET A 30 9.70 -18.03 -18.47
CA MET A 30 8.71 -19.02 -18.91
C MET A 30 8.50 -19.11 -20.44
N PRO A 31 8.56 -18.03 -21.25
CA PRO A 31 8.31 -18.14 -22.69
C PRO A 31 9.43 -18.83 -23.48
N HIS A 32 10.64 -18.95 -22.89
CA HIS A 32 11.72 -19.77 -23.45
C HIS A 32 11.44 -21.28 -23.33
N ILE A 33 10.36 -21.65 -22.64
CA ILE A 33 9.87 -23.01 -22.49
C ILE A 33 8.76 -23.25 -23.53
N ALA A 34 9.12 -23.82 -24.67
CA ALA A 34 8.14 -24.17 -25.70
C ALA A 34 7.24 -25.33 -25.24
N ASP A 35 5.92 -25.12 -25.23
CA ASP A 35 4.93 -26.18 -25.19
C ASP A 35 5.01 -27.00 -26.49
N VAL A 36 5.52 -28.23 -26.38
CA VAL A 36 5.29 -29.26 -27.38
C VAL A 36 4.52 -30.37 -26.67
N ASN A 37 3.20 -30.26 -26.67
CA ASN A 37 2.25 -31.28 -26.21
C ASN A 37 2.35 -31.66 -24.71
N GLY A 38 2.57 -30.68 -23.84
CA GLY A 38 2.34 -30.86 -22.40
C GLY A 38 3.30 -31.74 -21.60
N GLU A 39 4.41 -32.24 -22.18
CA GLU A 39 5.32 -33.17 -21.48
C GLU A 39 6.82 -32.80 -21.47
N LEU A 40 7.22 -31.55 -21.75
CA LEU A 40 8.65 -31.18 -21.70
C LEU A 40 8.95 -29.78 -21.12
N LEU A 41 8.44 -29.49 -19.93
CA LEU A 41 8.65 -28.19 -19.25
C LEU A 41 10.01 -28.04 -18.56
N VAL A 42 10.60 -29.13 -18.05
CA VAL A 42 11.74 -29.01 -17.11
C VAL A 42 13.11 -28.93 -17.80
N ILE A 43 13.29 -29.59 -18.94
CA ILE A 43 14.62 -29.73 -19.58
C ILE A 43 15.17 -28.38 -20.06
N LYS A 44 14.33 -27.52 -20.64
CA LYS A 44 14.74 -26.18 -21.09
C LYS A 44 14.92 -25.18 -19.96
N LEU A 45 14.21 -25.40 -18.86
CA LEU A 45 14.27 -24.50 -17.70
C LEU A 45 15.60 -24.64 -16.94
N ILE A 46 16.29 -25.78 -17.12
CA ILE A 46 17.67 -25.99 -16.63
C ILE A 46 18.67 -25.09 -17.34
N ASP A 47 18.42 -24.70 -18.60
CA ASP A 47 19.30 -23.76 -19.31
C ASP A 47 19.29 -22.35 -18.66
N PHE A 48 18.30 -22.09 -17.80
CA PHE A 48 18.12 -20.87 -17.02
C PHE A 48 18.24 -21.14 -15.51
N TYR A 49 18.96 -22.19 -15.12
CA TYR A 49 19.03 -22.65 -13.73
C TYR A 49 19.46 -21.54 -12.76
N GLU A 50 20.46 -20.75 -13.14
CA GLU A 50 20.98 -19.66 -12.33
C GLU A 50 19.95 -18.52 -12.19
N GLU A 51 19.30 -18.14 -13.30
CA GLU A 51 18.24 -17.10 -13.29
C GLU A 51 17.02 -17.53 -12.48
N VAL A 52 16.63 -18.80 -12.56
CA VAL A 52 15.52 -19.36 -11.78
C VAL A 52 15.83 -19.33 -10.29
N ILE A 53 17.08 -19.64 -9.90
CA ILE A 53 17.53 -19.53 -8.52
C ILE A 53 17.54 -18.07 -8.05
N GLU A 54 18.04 -17.13 -8.85
CA GLU A 54 18.06 -15.71 -8.49
C GLU A 54 16.66 -15.16 -8.23
N VAL A 55 15.73 -15.40 -9.16
CA VAL A 55 14.33 -15.00 -9.02
C VAL A 55 13.72 -15.59 -7.76
N PHE A 56 13.94 -16.89 -7.52
CA PHE A 56 13.38 -17.56 -6.35
C PHE A 56 13.98 -17.03 -5.04
N GLY A 57 15.30 -16.81 -5.00
CA GLY A 57 15.98 -16.23 -3.85
C GLY A 57 15.48 -14.82 -3.52
N LEU A 58 15.19 -14.02 -4.54
CA LEU A 58 14.58 -12.70 -4.37
C LEU A 58 13.16 -12.79 -3.79
N ILE A 59 12.33 -13.70 -4.32
CA ILE A 59 10.97 -13.92 -3.79
C ILE A 59 11.01 -14.34 -2.31
N GLU A 60 11.85 -15.32 -1.96
CA GLU A 60 12.01 -15.78 -0.57
C GLU A 60 12.48 -14.64 0.34
N THR A 61 13.46 -13.85 -0.10
CA THR A 61 13.96 -12.70 0.67
C THR A 61 12.86 -11.68 0.96
N ILE A 62 12.00 -11.38 -0.02
CA ILE A 62 10.88 -10.44 0.17
C ILE A 62 9.84 -11.03 1.13
N ILE A 63 9.53 -12.33 1.01
CA ILE A 63 8.59 -13.03 1.90
C ILE A 63 9.09 -13.03 3.34
N GLU A 64 10.36 -13.39 3.56
CA GLU A 64 10.99 -13.48 4.88
C GLU A 64 11.07 -12.11 5.56
N SER A 65 11.48 -11.07 4.82
CA SER A 65 11.63 -9.71 5.37
C SER A 65 10.32 -9.04 5.77
N HIS A 66 9.18 -9.50 5.23
CA HIS A 66 7.87 -8.86 5.43
C HIS A 66 6.81 -9.77 6.06
N ASP A 67 7.17 -10.98 6.52
CA ASP A 67 6.30 -11.95 7.19
C ASP A 67 5.01 -12.27 6.40
N ILE A 68 5.09 -12.29 5.06
CA ILE A 68 3.91 -12.35 4.16
C ILE A 68 3.31 -13.75 4.10
N VAL A 69 4.15 -14.80 4.19
CA VAL A 69 3.69 -16.19 4.14
C VAL A 69 4.45 -17.04 5.17
N ARG A 70 3.75 -17.50 6.21
CA ARG A 70 4.32 -18.23 7.36
C ARG A 70 4.32 -19.76 7.24
N SER A 71 4.14 -20.35 6.07
CA SER A 71 4.19 -21.82 5.97
C SER A 71 4.70 -22.31 4.63
N TYR A 72 6.01 -22.21 4.43
CA TYR A 72 6.68 -23.09 3.48
C TYR A 72 7.65 -23.99 4.24
N PRO A 73 7.73 -25.29 3.90
CA PRO A 73 8.81 -26.14 4.39
C PRO A 73 10.15 -25.54 3.91
N GLU A 74 11.21 -25.67 4.72
CA GLU A 74 12.56 -25.29 4.32
C GLU A 74 12.88 -25.89 2.94
N TYR A 75 13.36 -25.03 2.04
CA TYR A 75 13.85 -25.44 0.73
C TYR A 75 15.37 -25.43 0.75
N GLY A 76 15.97 -26.49 0.22
CA GLY A 76 17.41 -26.55 0.00
C GLY A 76 17.69 -27.04 -1.41
N LEU A 77 18.61 -26.38 -2.10
CA LEU A 77 19.10 -26.83 -3.40
C LEU A 77 19.72 -28.22 -3.24
N THR A 78 19.28 -29.16 -4.07
CA THR A 78 19.79 -30.54 -4.06
C THR A 78 21.00 -30.70 -4.98
N GLY A 79 21.25 -29.72 -5.86
CA GLY A 79 22.25 -29.77 -6.92
C GLY A 79 21.79 -30.57 -8.15
N ALA A 80 20.58 -31.12 -8.12
CA ALA A 80 19.96 -31.78 -9.25
C ALA A 80 19.07 -30.77 -9.99
N ALA A 81 19.63 -30.10 -11.01
CA ALA A 81 18.99 -28.97 -11.69
C ALA A 81 17.53 -29.22 -12.10
N VAL A 82 17.23 -30.38 -12.70
CA VAL A 82 15.85 -30.79 -13.06
C VAL A 82 14.90 -30.70 -11.85
N ARG A 83 15.32 -31.27 -10.72
CA ARG A 83 14.52 -31.36 -9.50
C ARG A 83 14.38 -29.99 -8.86
N ASP A 84 15.49 -29.29 -8.70
CA ASP A 84 15.54 -27.99 -8.06
C ASP A 84 14.63 -26.99 -8.79
N VAL A 85 14.73 -26.94 -10.12
CA VAL A 85 13.90 -26.09 -10.98
C VAL A 85 12.42 -26.46 -10.89
N THR A 86 12.09 -27.74 -10.85
CA THR A 86 10.70 -28.20 -10.72
C THR A 86 10.12 -27.74 -9.39
N GLU A 87 10.83 -27.97 -8.28
CA GLU A 87 10.38 -27.56 -6.94
C GLU A 87 10.29 -26.03 -6.82
N ILE A 88 11.23 -25.28 -7.39
CA ILE A 88 11.18 -23.80 -7.44
C ILE A 88 9.95 -23.32 -8.21
N ASN A 89 9.70 -23.88 -9.40
CA ASN A 89 8.56 -23.47 -10.21
C ASN A 89 7.22 -23.78 -9.52
N GLU A 90 7.10 -24.93 -8.86
CA GLU A 90 5.91 -25.24 -8.03
C GLU A 90 5.70 -24.20 -6.93
N ARG A 91 6.79 -23.79 -6.25
CA ARG A 91 6.73 -22.77 -5.19
C ARG A 91 6.35 -21.39 -5.71
N ILE A 92 6.94 -20.96 -6.84
CA ILE A 92 6.58 -19.69 -7.49
C ILE A 92 5.09 -19.68 -7.85
N ASN A 93 4.57 -20.79 -8.38
CA ASN A 93 3.14 -20.93 -8.69
C ASN A 93 2.25 -20.88 -7.43
N MET A 94 2.65 -21.54 -6.34
CA MET A 94 1.95 -21.46 -5.06
C MET A 94 1.92 -20.02 -4.51
N CYS A 95 3.06 -19.31 -4.58
CA CYS A 95 3.17 -17.93 -4.15
C CYS A 95 2.24 -17.01 -4.98
N SER A 96 2.24 -17.16 -6.31
CA SER A 96 1.31 -16.46 -7.20
C SER A 96 -0.16 -16.71 -6.82
N GLY A 97 -0.52 -17.96 -6.51
CA GLY A 97 -1.84 -18.32 -6.04
C GLY A 97 -2.23 -17.63 -4.72
N ALA A 98 -1.31 -17.58 -3.75
CA ALA A 98 -1.52 -16.90 -2.47
C ALA A 98 -1.72 -15.38 -2.64
N LEU A 99 -0.92 -14.73 -3.49
CA LEU A 99 -1.09 -13.30 -3.81
C LEU A 99 -2.45 -13.01 -4.43
N ARG A 100 -2.88 -13.83 -5.41
CA ARG A 100 -4.21 -13.69 -6.01
C ARG A 100 -5.32 -13.83 -4.97
N GLN A 101 -5.19 -14.78 -4.06
CA GLN A 101 -6.16 -14.96 -2.97
C GLN A 101 -6.20 -13.75 -2.03
N HIS A 102 -5.04 -13.21 -1.65
CA HIS A 102 -4.95 -12.01 -0.81
C HIS A 102 -5.64 -10.82 -1.46
N LYS A 103 -5.35 -10.56 -2.75
CA LYS A 103 -5.98 -9.49 -3.53
C LYS A 103 -7.49 -9.67 -3.63
N ALA A 104 -7.96 -10.88 -3.95
CA ALA A 104 -9.38 -11.19 -4.04
C ALA A 104 -10.12 -10.94 -2.71
N LYS A 105 -9.51 -11.32 -1.58
CA LYS A 105 -10.06 -11.04 -0.23
C LYS A 105 -10.18 -9.53 0.01
N LYS A 106 -9.14 -8.76 -0.29
CA LYS A 106 -9.12 -7.30 -0.11
C LYS A 106 -10.16 -6.60 -0.99
N ILE A 107 -10.34 -7.05 -2.23
CA ILE A 107 -11.38 -6.54 -3.13
C ILE A 107 -12.77 -6.85 -2.56
N LEU A 108 -13.00 -8.11 -2.15
CA LEU A 108 -14.28 -8.51 -1.57
C LEU A 108 -14.62 -7.72 -0.30
N GLU A 109 -13.62 -7.47 0.56
CA GLU A 109 -13.77 -6.66 1.75
C GLU A 109 -14.13 -5.21 1.43
N ASN A 110 -13.42 -4.58 0.50
CA ASN A 110 -13.74 -3.22 0.03
C ASN A 110 -15.16 -3.14 -0.56
N VAL A 111 -15.57 -4.13 -1.36
CA VAL A 111 -16.92 -4.18 -1.92
C VAL A 111 -17.96 -4.37 -0.82
N ARG A 112 -17.69 -5.23 0.17
CA ARG A 112 -18.59 -5.43 1.32
C ARG A 112 -18.71 -4.17 2.17
N GLN A 113 -17.61 -3.46 2.41
CA GLN A 113 -17.62 -2.18 3.13
C GLN A 113 -18.46 -1.14 2.38
N LYS A 114 -18.21 -0.95 1.07
CA LYS A 114 -19.00 -0.05 0.22
C LYS A 114 -20.49 -0.44 0.20
N ALA A 115 -20.81 -1.70 -0.02
CA ALA A 115 -22.19 -2.17 -0.03
C ALA A 115 -22.88 -1.96 1.33
N SER A 116 -22.16 -2.16 2.44
CA SER A 116 -22.69 -1.96 3.80
C SER A 116 -22.99 -0.49 4.08
N SER A 117 -22.12 0.44 3.63
CA SER A 117 -22.36 1.88 3.79
C SER A 117 -23.54 2.37 2.93
N TYR A 118 -23.71 1.83 1.72
CA TYR A 118 -24.85 2.13 0.84
C TYR A 118 -26.18 1.57 1.35
N LEU A 119 -26.18 0.34 1.88
CA LEU A 119 -27.40 -0.34 2.34
C LEU A 119 -27.84 0.10 3.74
N GLY A 120 -27.03 0.90 4.45
CA GLY A 120 -27.33 1.38 5.80
C GLY A 120 -27.45 0.26 6.84
N THR A 121 -26.94 -0.93 6.54
CA THR A 121 -27.02 -2.11 7.41
C THR A 121 -25.90 -2.15 8.44
N LYS A 122 -24.90 -1.26 8.33
CA LYS A 122 -23.82 -1.06 9.29
C LYS A 122 -23.58 0.43 9.53
N PHE A 123 -22.99 0.73 10.69
CA PHE A 123 -22.51 2.05 11.06
C PHE A 123 -21.67 2.67 9.92
N ALA A 124 -21.90 3.96 9.67
CA ALA A 124 -21.18 4.72 8.67
C ALA A 124 -21.00 6.16 9.17
N TYR A 125 -19.87 6.75 8.84
CA TYR A 125 -19.65 8.18 8.99
C TYR A 125 -20.35 8.91 7.85
N GLU A 126 -21.14 9.91 8.21
CA GLU A 126 -21.98 10.64 7.26
C GLU A 126 -21.46 12.06 7.05
N PHE A 127 -21.14 12.36 5.79
CA PHE A 127 -20.80 13.69 5.33
C PHE A 127 -21.98 14.32 4.58
N THR A 128 -22.20 15.60 4.79
CA THR A 128 -23.06 16.42 3.94
C THR A 128 -22.44 16.61 2.56
N GLU A 129 -23.26 16.97 1.58
CA GLU A 129 -22.78 17.25 0.21
C GLU A 129 -21.82 18.44 0.16
N ALA A 130 -22.04 19.43 1.03
CA ALA A 130 -21.14 20.57 1.19
C ALA A 130 -19.78 20.15 1.75
N GLU A 131 -19.76 19.26 2.74
CA GLU A 131 -18.51 18.73 3.32
C GLU A 131 -17.74 17.88 2.31
N VAL A 132 -18.40 16.98 1.58
CA VAL A 132 -17.76 16.21 0.50
C VAL A 132 -17.13 17.14 -0.54
N SER A 133 -17.88 18.15 -0.99
CA SER A 133 -17.39 19.13 -1.97
C SER A 133 -16.19 19.93 -1.43
N LYS A 134 -16.23 20.31 -0.15
CA LYS A 134 -15.14 21.03 0.52
C LYS A 134 -13.89 20.15 0.66
N ILE A 135 -14.04 18.88 1.04
CA ILE A 135 -12.91 17.95 1.11
C ILE A 135 -12.29 17.77 -0.28
N GLN A 136 -13.10 17.60 -1.33
CA GLN A 136 -12.59 17.45 -2.70
C GLN A 136 -11.80 18.68 -3.18
N SER A 137 -12.27 19.89 -2.87
CA SER A 137 -11.55 21.12 -3.23
C SER A 137 -10.25 21.27 -2.42
N LEU A 138 -10.26 20.93 -1.13
CA LEU A 138 -9.07 20.93 -0.28
C LEU A 138 -8.03 19.91 -0.77
N ILE A 139 -8.44 18.70 -1.13
CA ILE A 139 -7.54 17.68 -1.71
C ILE A 139 -6.95 18.16 -3.04
N THR A 140 -7.75 18.81 -3.88
CA THR A 140 -7.28 19.35 -5.16
C THR A 140 -6.20 20.42 -4.94
N SER A 141 -6.46 21.37 -4.05
CA SER A 141 -5.48 22.39 -3.65
C SER A 141 -4.22 21.77 -3.04
N LEU A 142 -4.38 20.73 -2.21
CA LEU A 142 -3.26 20.04 -1.58
C LEU A 142 -2.38 19.31 -2.61
N ARG A 143 -2.99 18.68 -3.63
CA ARG A 143 -2.25 18.05 -4.75
C ARG A 143 -1.43 19.09 -5.52
N GLU A 144 -2.01 20.25 -5.83
CA GLU A 144 -1.31 21.34 -6.50
C GLU A 144 -0.13 21.87 -5.66
N GLN A 145 -0.33 22.06 -4.36
CA GLN A 145 0.72 22.51 -3.45
C GLN A 145 1.87 21.49 -3.35
N ILE A 146 1.56 20.21 -3.19
CA ILE A 146 2.56 19.13 -3.12
C ILE A 146 3.32 18.97 -4.44
N ALA A 147 2.62 19.06 -5.58
CA ALA A 147 3.25 18.93 -6.89
C ALA A 147 4.27 20.05 -7.16
N ASN A 148 3.99 21.26 -6.68
CA ASN A 148 4.81 22.44 -6.90
C ASN A 148 5.80 22.73 -5.77
N PHE A 149 5.78 21.98 -4.67
CA PHE A 149 6.70 22.19 -3.55
C PHE A 149 8.10 21.64 -3.88
N PRO A 150 9.14 22.49 -3.96
CA PRO A 150 10.46 22.08 -4.44
C PRO A 150 11.21 21.19 -3.45
N GLY A 151 10.86 21.22 -2.16
CA GLY A 151 11.57 20.47 -1.12
C GLY A 151 11.28 18.96 -1.09
N PHE A 152 10.26 18.48 -1.80
CA PHE A 152 9.94 17.05 -1.83
C PHE A 152 10.80 16.29 -2.84
N GLU A 153 11.47 15.24 -2.37
CA GLU A 153 12.01 14.16 -3.20
C GLU A 153 10.92 13.54 -4.08
N GLU A 154 11.29 13.06 -5.27
CA GLU A 154 10.36 12.56 -6.27
C GLU A 154 9.53 11.38 -5.77
N GLU A 155 10.17 10.42 -5.09
CA GLU A 155 9.49 9.25 -4.51
C GLU A 155 8.48 9.68 -3.42
N HIS A 156 8.89 10.59 -2.51
CA HIS A 156 8.02 11.09 -1.46
C HIS A 156 6.82 11.85 -2.02
N ARG A 157 7.04 12.69 -3.05
CA ARG A 157 5.99 13.42 -3.76
C ARG A 157 5.00 12.46 -4.43
N SER A 158 5.51 11.48 -5.17
CA SER A 158 4.69 10.46 -5.84
C SER A 158 3.82 9.69 -4.85
N ARG A 159 4.40 9.29 -3.71
CA ARG A 159 3.69 8.59 -2.63
C ARG A 159 2.55 9.42 -2.05
N LEU A 160 2.78 10.70 -1.77
CA LEU A 160 1.75 11.61 -1.24
C LEU A 160 0.62 11.84 -2.25
N LEU A 161 0.96 12.09 -3.53
CA LEU A 161 -0.03 12.32 -4.58
C LEU A 161 -0.91 11.09 -4.81
N ARG A 162 -0.33 9.89 -4.84
CA ARG A 162 -1.08 8.62 -4.98
C ARG A 162 -2.03 8.38 -3.80
N ARG A 163 -1.63 8.77 -2.58
CA ARG A 163 -2.50 8.69 -1.39
C ARG A 163 -3.67 9.65 -1.50
N LEU A 164 -3.43 10.90 -1.90
CA LEU A 164 -4.49 11.89 -2.09
C LEU A 164 -5.48 11.50 -3.19
N GLU A 165 -5.01 10.90 -4.27
CA GLU A 165 -5.88 10.39 -5.34
C GLU A 165 -6.80 9.27 -4.84
N LYS A 166 -6.25 8.30 -4.09
CA LYS A 166 -7.06 7.25 -3.47
C LYS A 166 -8.11 7.83 -2.52
N LEU A 167 -7.70 8.76 -1.65
CA LEU A 167 -8.60 9.45 -0.72
C LEU A 167 -9.75 10.15 -1.45
N GLN A 168 -9.43 10.85 -2.54
CA GLN A 168 -10.40 11.53 -3.38
C GLN A 168 -11.40 10.56 -4.05
N SER A 169 -10.94 9.37 -4.44
CA SER A 169 -11.80 8.37 -5.07
C SER A 169 -12.76 7.67 -4.11
N GLU A 170 -12.51 7.80 -2.80
CA GLU A 170 -13.24 7.09 -1.75
C GLU A 170 -14.11 8.01 -0.90
N ILE A 171 -13.91 9.34 -0.97
CA ILE A 171 -14.76 10.29 -0.28
C ILE A 171 -16.16 10.35 -0.93
N HIS A 172 -17.14 9.88 -0.17
CA HIS A 172 -18.55 9.89 -0.53
C HIS A 172 -19.39 10.35 0.67
N LYS A 173 -20.70 10.53 0.47
CA LYS A 173 -21.63 10.94 1.55
C LYS A 173 -21.62 9.97 2.75
N LYS A 174 -21.27 8.69 2.54
CA LYS A 174 -21.18 7.67 3.59
C LYS A 174 -19.91 6.85 3.42
N VAL A 175 -19.12 6.74 4.49
CA VAL A 175 -17.91 5.91 4.53
C VAL A 175 -17.94 4.98 5.74
N SER A 176 -17.34 3.79 5.61
CA SER A 176 -17.32 2.75 6.65
C SER A 176 -16.25 2.97 7.72
N ASP A 177 -15.16 3.63 7.36
CA ASP A 177 -13.98 3.84 8.18
C ASP A 177 -13.34 5.19 7.81
N LEU A 178 -12.53 5.72 8.72
CA LEU A 178 -11.80 6.97 8.55
C LEU A 178 -10.28 6.77 8.53
N ASP A 179 -9.80 5.53 8.56
CA ASP A 179 -8.37 5.18 8.74
C ASP A 179 -7.47 5.81 7.68
N ARG A 180 -7.94 5.86 6.43
CA ARG A 180 -7.20 6.48 5.33
C ARG A 180 -7.01 7.98 5.52
N PHE A 181 -7.96 8.64 6.18
CA PHE A 181 -7.81 10.03 6.55
C PHE A 181 -6.84 10.23 7.71
N TRP A 182 -6.89 9.36 8.72
CA TRP A 182 -5.94 9.44 9.85
C TRP A 182 -4.49 9.20 9.39
N GLY A 183 -4.30 8.39 8.34
CA GLY A 183 -3.02 8.26 7.64
C GLY A 183 -2.48 9.58 7.07
N LEU A 184 -3.35 10.47 6.56
CA LEU A 184 -2.96 11.79 6.03
C LEU A 184 -2.42 12.71 7.13
N ILE A 185 -2.96 12.62 8.35
CA ILE A 185 -2.48 13.39 9.50
C ILE A 185 -1.08 12.93 9.91
N GLY A 186 -0.84 11.61 9.91
CA GLY A 186 0.49 11.06 10.10
C GLY A 186 1.49 11.58 9.08
N ASP A 187 1.12 11.58 7.80
CA ASP A 187 1.94 12.13 6.72
C ASP A 187 2.24 13.64 6.92
N ALA A 188 1.26 14.41 7.41
CA ALA A 188 1.45 15.82 7.75
C ALA A 188 2.48 16.02 8.87
N GLY A 189 2.44 15.18 9.91
CA GLY A 189 3.42 15.23 11.01
C GLY A 189 4.86 15.01 10.51
N VAL A 190 5.05 14.06 9.58
CA VAL A 190 6.36 13.82 8.95
C VAL A 190 6.81 15.02 8.12
N VAL A 191 5.90 15.60 7.33
CA VAL A 191 6.18 16.77 6.48
C VAL A 191 6.55 18.00 7.31
N ILE A 192 5.84 18.25 8.42
CA ILE A 192 6.17 19.30 9.41
C ILE A 192 7.57 19.06 9.98
N GLY A 193 7.87 17.84 10.43
CA GLY A 193 9.17 17.51 11.01
C GLY A 193 10.34 17.69 10.04
N LYS A 194 10.13 17.45 8.74
CA LYS A 194 11.16 17.59 7.72
C LYS A 194 11.38 19.02 7.23
N PHE A 195 10.32 19.81 7.08
CA PHE A 195 10.36 21.08 6.36
C PHE A 195 9.95 22.30 7.21
N GLY A 196 9.60 22.10 8.47
CA GLY A 196 9.29 23.18 9.40
C GLY A 196 8.13 24.07 8.94
N THR A 197 8.34 25.38 8.91
CA THR A 197 7.30 26.37 8.57
C THR A 197 7.05 26.51 7.07
N ASP A 198 7.95 26.02 6.22
CA ASP A 198 7.84 26.20 4.76
C ASP A 198 6.66 25.42 4.15
N VAL A 199 6.13 24.45 4.91
CA VAL A 199 4.99 23.59 4.54
C VAL A 199 3.67 24.06 5.13
N GLU A 200 3.61 25.23 5.77
CA GLU A 200 2.39 25.76 6.40
C GLU A 200 1.16 25.74 5.46
N PRO A 201 1.24 26.08 4.16
CA PRO A 201 0.08 26.01 3.27
C PRO A 201 -0.48 24.59 3.12
N ILE A 202 0.38 23.58 3.10
CA ILE A 202 0.03 22.15 2.99
C ILE A 202 -0.62 21.70 4.30
N VAL A 203 0.01 22.04 5.42
CA VAL A 203 -0.45 21.68 6.77
C VAL A 203 -1.81 22.31 7.08
N ALA A 204 -2.02 23.56 6.70
CA ALA A 204 -3.30 24.25 6.88
C ALA A 204 -4.44 23.52 6.16
N ARG A 205 -4.22 23.04 4.93
CA ARG A 205 -5.23 22.27 4.18
C ARG A 205 -5.52 20.92 4.83
N ILE A 206 -4.49 20.24 5.35
CA ILE A 206 -4.68 18.97 6.08
C ILE A 206 -5.46 19.21 7.38
N ARG A 207 -5.21 20.32 8.08
CA ARG A 207 -5.96 20.71 9.28
C ARG A 207 -7.44 20.95 8.95
N GLU A 208 -7.74 21.68 7.87
CA GLU A 208 -9.12 21.89 7.44
C GLU A 208 -9.85 20.58 7.08
N ILE A 209 -9.16 19.65 6.41
CA ILE A 209 -9.68 18.30 6.12
C ILE A 209 -9.96 17.56 7.44
N THR A 210 -9.01 17.62 8.37
CA THR A 210 -9.09 16.98 9.69
C THR A 210 -10.30 17.46 10.48
N ASP A 211 -10.57 18.76 10.52
CA ASP A 211 -11.71 19.32 11.25
C ASP A 211 -13.06 18.81 10.72
N ILE A 212 -13.19 18.67 9.39
CA ILE A 212 -14.42 18.13 8.78
C ILE A 212 -14.62 16.67 9.19
N ILE A 213 -13.54 15.88 9.19
CA ILE A 213 -13.57 14.46 9.50
C ILE A 213 -13.83 14.23 10.98
N TRP A 214 -13.21 15.03 11.83
CA TRP A 214 -13.48 15.04 13.26
C TRP A 214 -14.95 15.38 13.56
N GLY A 215 -15.53 16.32 12.82
CA GLY A 215 -16.97 16.62 12.88
C GLY A 215 -17.83 15.40 12.51
N ALA A 216 -17.48 14.68 11.45
CA ALA A 216 -18.20 13.46 11.06
C ALA A 216 -18.06 12.34 12.10
N GLN A 217 -16.89 12.18 12.71
CA GLN A 217 -16.64 11.20 13.77
C GLN A 217 -17.39 11.52 15.06
N THR A 218 -17.28 12.76 15.56
CA THR A 218 -17.97 13.19 16.79
C THR A 218 -19.48 13.09 16.65
N LYS A 219 -20.03 13.45 15.47
CA LYS A 219 -21.45 13.27 15.15
C LYS A 219 -21.86 11.80 15.19
N ALA A 220 -21.06 10.91 14.61
CA ALA A 220 -21.36 9.48 14.56
C ALA A 220 -21.27 8.82 15.95
N GLU A 221 -20.37 9.31 16.82
CA GLU A 221 -20.16 8.85 18.20
C GLU A 221 -21.07 9.54 19.23
N GLY A 222 -21.97 10.42 18.80
CA GLY A 222 -22.92 11.12 19.69
C GLY A 222 -22.26 12.13 20.63
N ILE A 223 -21.07 12.62 20.30
CA ILE A 223 -20.36 13.63 21.09
C ILE A 223 -20.93 15.01 20.72
N GLU A 224 -21.72 15.60 21.62
CA GLU A 224 -22.20 16.98 21.51
C GLU A 224 -21.06 17.97 21.79
N ASN A 225 -20.14 18.14 20.84
CA ASN A 225 -19.31 19.34 20.78
C ASN A 225 -18.57 19.45 19.44
N SER A 226 -18.86 20.52 18.69
CA SER A 226 -18.17 20.96 17.47
C SER A 226 -16.80 21.59 17.81
N GLN A 227 -16.02 20.95 18.67
CA GLN A 227 -14.66 21.41 18.97
C GLN A 227 -13.74 21.03 17.81
N PRO A 228 -12.75 21.87 17.45
CA PRO A 228 -11.72 21.49 16.49
C PRO A 228 -11.03 20.20 16.95
N PHE A 229 -10.42 19.48 16.01
CA PHE A 229 -9.71 18.24 16.35
C PHE A 229 -8.72 18.50 17.49
N PRO A 230 -8.80 17.75 18.61
CA PRO A 230 -7.86 17.93 19.71
C PRO A 230 -6.49 17.44 19.23
N LEU A 231 -5.59 18.37 18.93
CA LEU A 231 -4.18 18.04 18.77
C LEU A 231 -3.73 17.39 20.07
N LEU A 232 -3.18 16.18 19.97
CA LEU A 232 -2.57 15.50 21.10
C LEU A 232 -1.29 16.27 21.44
N ASP A 233 -1.41 17.30 22.27
CA ASP A 233 -0.26 17.91 22.89
C ASP A 233 0.46 16.82 23.69
N PRO A 234 1.81 16.75 23.67
CA PRO A 234 2.52 15.94 24.64
C PRO A 234 2.04 16.36 26.05
N PRO A 235 1.85 15.41 26.97
CA PRO A 235 1.40 15.75 28.32
C PRO A 235 2.31 16.85 28.86
N LYS A 236 1.71 17.96 29.31
CA LYS A 236 2.45 19.00 30.02
C LYS A 236 3.20 18.31 31.15
N ILE A 237 4.51 18.21 31.01
CA ILE A 237 5.37 17.93 32.15
C ILE A 237 5.30 19.23 32.93
N ASP A 238 4.51 19.24 33.99
CA ASP A 238 4.53 20.34 34.93
C ASP A 238 5.95 20.40 35.50
N ASP A 239 6.75 21.34 35.01
CA ASP A 239 8.02 21.77 35.63
C ASP A 239 7.67 22.54 36.92
N GLU A 240 6.99 21.88 37.85
CA GLU A 240 6.89 22.26 39.25
C GLU A 240 7.42 21.09 40.08
N ASN A 241 8.76 20.98 40.12
CA ASN A 241 9.57 20.55 41.26
C ASN A 241 11.02 20.31 40.79
N ALA A 242 11.78 21.39 40.63
CA ALA A 242 13.25 21.38 40.61
C ALA A 242 13.78 22.40 41.62
#